data_AF-A0A962NY71-F1
#
_entry.id   AF-A0A962NY71-F1
#
_cell.length_a   1.000
_cell.length_b   1.000
_cell.length_c   1.000
_cell.angle_alpha   90.00
_cell.angle_beta   90.00
_cell.angle_gamma   90.00
#
_symmetry.space_group_name_H-M   'P 1'
#
loop_
_entity.id
_entity.type
_entity.pdbx_description
1 polymer ?
#
loop_
_entity_poly.entity_id
_entity_poly.type
_entity_poly.pdbx_seq_one_letter_code
_entity_poly.pdbx_strand_id
1 'polypeptide(L)'
;MTGFRLGNGYKNYTPATLDTVNFIKLAQELGFSLREIASILPMLAGGQLAPVLVENFVADKVRLIDQRINSLQQLRQRLSTLPIGTDCPLRRDCTPIDEE
;
A
#
# COMPACT_ATOMS: atom_id res chain seq x y z
N MET A 1 -14.96 -18.61 5.54
CA MET A 1 -13.88 -19.10 4.66
C MET A 1 -13.65 -20.57 5.00
N THR A 2 -14.44 -21.46 4.42
CA THR A 2 -14.43 -22.87 4.85
C THR A 2 -14.45 -23.76 3.61
N GLY A 3 -13.26 -24.12 3.13
CA GLY A 3 -13.12 -25.37 2.39
C GLY A 3 -13.43 -26.51 3.36
N PHE A 4 -14.29 -27.44 2.95
CA PHE A 4 -14.58 -28.61 3.77
C PHE A 4 -13.41 -29.59 3.68
N ARG A 5 -13.04 -30.18 4.82
CA ARG A 5 -12.02 -31.22 4.87
C ARG A 5 -12.62 -32.52 4.35
N LEU A 6 -11.96 -33.14 3.38
CA LEU A 6 -12.29 -34.50 2.98
C LEU A 6 -11.93 -35.47 4.12
N GLY A 7 -12.51 -36.68 4.11
CA GLY A 7 -12.23 -37.73 5.10
C GLY A 7 -10.75 -38.16 5.19
N ASN A 8 -9.93 -37.77 4.21
CA ASN A 8 -8.48 -37.98 4.18
C ASN A 8 -7.67 -36.77 4.72
N GLY A 9 -8.32 -35.76 5.31
CA GLY A 9 -7.66 -34.61 5.95
C GLY A 9 -7.27 -33.46 5.02
N TYR A 10 -7.41 -33.61 3.70
CA TYR A 10 -7.09 -32.56 2.73
C TYR A 10 -8.20 -31.52 2.62
N LYS A 11 -7.82 -30.25 2.35
CA LYS A 11 -8.76 -29.17 2.08
C LYS A 11 -9.26 -29.29 0.64
N ASN A 12 -10.57 -29.36 0.46
CA ASN A 12 -11.18 -29.20 -0.85
C ASN A 12 -11.36 -27.71 -1.17
N TYR A 13 -10.81 -27.25 -2.29
CA TYR A 13 -10.99 -25.88 -2.77
C TYR A 13 -11.92 -25.90 -3.97
N THR A 14 -12.98 -25.09 -3.92
CA THR A 14 -13.90 -24.93 -5.04
C THR A 14 -13.33 -23.94 -6.06
N PRO A 15 -13.79 -23.96 -7.33
CA PRO A 15 -13.39 -22.97 -8.34
C PRO A 15 -13.58 -21.52 -7.88
N ALA A 16 -14.65 -21.22 -7.12
CA ALA A 16 -14.87 -19.90 -6.52
C ALA A 16 -13.74 -19.44 -5.57
N THR A 17 -12.98 -20.38 -5.01
CA THR A 17 -11.79 -20.09 -4.19
C THR A 17 -10.66 -19.55 -5.07
N LEU A 18 -10.54 -20.00 -6.32
CA LEU A 18 -9.53 -19.50 -7.26
C LEU A 18 -9.82 -18.04 -7.65
N ASP A 19 -11.06 -17.70 -7.95
CA ASP A 19 -11.46 -16.32 -8.28
C ASP A 19 -11.14 -15.37 -7.12
N THR A 20 -11.42 -15.82 -5.90
CA THR A 20 -11.09 -15.08 -4.68
C THR A 20 -9.58 -14.85 -4.54
N VAL A 21 -8.75 -15.87 -4.77
CA VAL A 21 -7.29 -15.75 -4.68
C VAL A 21 -6.74 -14.83 -5.77
N ASN A 22 -7.27 -14.92 -7.00
CA ASN A 22 -6.87 -14.03 -8.10
C ASN A 22 -7.22 -12.57 -7.78
N PHE A 23 -8.40 -12.31 -7.22
CA PHE A 23 -8.78 -10.99 -6.74
C PHE A 23 -7.84 -10.46 -5.67
N ILE A 24 -7.50 -11.29 -4.67
CA ILE A 24 -6.56 -10.91 -3.61
C ILE A 24 -5.19 -10.54 -4.21
N LYS A 25 -4.68 -11.32 -5.18
CA LYS A 25 -3.40 -11.04 -5.83
C LYS A 25 -3.43 -9.72 -6.59
N LEU A 26 -4.47 -9.47 -7.39
CA LEU A 26 -4.64 -8.21 -8.11
C LEU A 26 -4.69 -7.02 -7.14
N ALA A 27 -5.43 -7.14 -6.03
CA ALA A 27 -5.49 -6.08 -5.03
C ALA A 27 -4.14 -5.85 -4.32
N GLN A 28 -3.36 -6.91 -4.07
CA GLN A 28 -2.00 -6.78 -3.53
C GLN A 28 -1.06 -6.06 -4.50
N GLU A 29 -1.14 -6.37 -5.80
CA GLU A 29 -0.36 -5.68 -6.84
C GLU A 29 -0.70 -4.19 -6.92
N LEU A 30 -1.97 -3.83 -6.66
CA LEU A 30 -2.44 -2.46 -6.57
C LEU A 30 -2.07 -1.75 -5.24
N GLY A 31 -1.33 -2.43 -4.37
CA GLY A 31 -0.81 -1.86 -3.13
C GLY A 31 -1.76 -1.94 -1.94
N PHE A 32 -2.87 -2.68 -2.05
CA PHE A 32 -3.76 -2.93 -0.91
C PHE A 32 -3.15 -3.94 0.07
N SER A 33 -3.29 -3.66 1.36
CA SER A 33 -2.89 -4.57 2.41
C SER A 33 -3.91 -5.70 2.58
N LEU A 34 -3.46 -6.84 3.09
CA LEU A 34 -4.35 -7.97 3.40
C LEU A 34 -5.51 -7.59 4.33
N ARG A 35 -5.32 -6.63 5.24
CA ARG A 35 -6.38 -6.12 6.13
C ARG A 35 -7.44 -5.33 5.37
N GLU A 36 -7.02 -4.49 4.42
CA GLU A 36 -7.92 -3.72 3.57
C GLU A 36 -8.69 -4.65 2.59
N ILE A 37 -8.05 -5.70 2.08
CA ILE A 37 -8.71 -6.68 1.21
C ILE A 37 -9.71 -7.52 2.03
N ALA A 38 -9.36 -7.89 3.26
CA ALA A 38 -10.21 -8.68 4.15
C ALA A 38 -11.51 -7.98 4.55
N SER A 39 -11.58 -6.64 4.55
CA SER A 39 -12.83 -5.93 4.86
C SER A 39 -13.86 -5.98 3.73
N ILE A 40 -13.42 -6.24 2.48
CA ILE A 40 -14.26 -6.24 1.28
C ILE A 40 -14.59 -7.66 0.82
N LEU A 41 -13.72 -8.62 1.13
CA LEU A 41 -13.93 -10.04 0.82
C LEU A 41 -15.31 -10.60 1.24
N PRO A 42 -15.88 -10.26 2.41
CA PRO A 42 -17.22 -10.71 2.79
C PRO A 42 -18.32 -10.21 1.85
N MET A 43 -18.16 -9.01 1.28
CA MET A 43 -19.10 -8.41 0.32
C MET A 43 -19.02 -9.11 -1.04
N LEU A 44 -17.84 -9.58 -1.43
CA LEU A 44 -17.60 -10.39 -2.63
C LEU A 44 -18.20 -11.79 -2.48
N ALA A 45 -18.04 -12.41 -1.31
CA ALA A 45 -18.56 -13.75 -1.02
C ALA A 45 -20.10 -13.82 -0.93
N GLY A 46 -20.76 -12.69 -0.62
CA GLY A 46 -22.22 -12.56 -0.59
C GLY A 46 -22.87 -12.27 -1.95
N GLY A 47 -22.09 -12.11 -3.02
CA GLY A 47 -22.60 -11.80 -4.36
C GLY A 47 -23.18 -10.39 -4.52
N GLN A 48 -23.00 -9.51 -3.54
CA GLN A 48 -23.58 -8.17 -3.47
C GLN A 48 -22.50 -7.10 -3.30
N LEU A 49 -21.41 -7.21 -4.08
CA LEU A 49 -20.49 -6.08 -4.19
C LEU A 49 -21.12 -5.01 -5.07
N ALA A 50 -21.63 -3.96 -4.42
CA ALA A 50 -22.04 -2.76 -5.13
C ALA A 50 -20.80 -2.16 -5.83
N PRO A 51 -20.83 -1.95 -7.16
CA PRO A 51 -19.71 -1.39 -7.91
C PRO A 51 -19.16 -0.09 -7.30
N VAL A 52 -20.05 0.71 -6.73
CA VAL A 52 -19.74 1.97 -6.03
C VAL A 52 -18.78 1.77 -4.84
N LEU A 53 -18.88 0.66 -4.10
CA LEU A 53 -17.99 0.39 -2.97
C LEU A 53 -16.57 0.08 -3.45
N VAL A 54 -16.43 -0.66 -4.56
CA VAL A 54 -15.13 -0.94 -5.18
C VAL A 54 -14.52 0.35 -5.70
N GLU A 55 -15.31 1.17 -6.39
CA GLU A 55 -14.86 2.46 -6.94
C GLU A 55 -14.36 3.39 -5.83
N ASN A 56 -15.12 3.53 -4.75
CA ASN A 56 -14.69 4.34 -3.59
C ASN A 56 -13.40 3.80 -2.96
N PHE A 57 -13.28 2.48 -2.83
CA PHE A 57 -12.10 1.86 -2.24
C PHE A 57 -10.84 2.07 -3.10
N VAL A 58 -10.99 2.00 -4.43
CA VAL A 58 -9.91 2.31 -5.37
C VAL A 58 -9.56 3.80 -5.31
N ALA A 59 -10.56 4.68 -5.33
CA ALA A 59 -10.36 6.13 -5.25
C ALA A 59 -9.64 6.55 -3.96
N ASP A 60 -10.00 5.94 -2.83
CA ASP A 60 -9.33 6.17 -1.55
C ASP A 60 -7.86 5.77 -1.59
N LYS A 61 -7.52 4.67 -2.26
CA LYS A 61 -6.14 4.22 -2.40
C LYS A 61 -5.32 5.13 -3.28
N VAL A 62 -5.88 5.57 -4.41
CA VAL A 62 -5.24 6.55 -5.31
C VAL A 62 -4.92 7.82 -4.52
N ARG A 63 -5.89 8.34 -3.77
CA ARG A 63 -5.70 9.54 -2.94
C ARG A 63 -4.58 9.37 -1.91
N LEU A 64 -4.47 8.20 -1.27
CA LEU A 64 -3.39 7.91 -0.32
C LEU A 64 -2.03 7.85 -1.01
N ILE A 65 -1.96 7.26 -2.21
CA ILE A 65 -0.74 7.23 -3.03
C ILE A 65 -0.32 8.66 -3.40
N ASP A 66 -1.25 9.51 -3.84
CA ASP A 66 -0.98 10.90 -4.19
C ASP A 66 -0.43 11.70 -3.00
N GLN A 67 -1.01 11.52 -1.81
CA GLN A 67 -0.49 12.12 -0.58
C GLN A 67 0.95 11.68 -0.28
N ARG A 68 1.26 10.39 -0.50
CA ARG A 68 2.59 9.84 -0.28
C ARG A 68 3.58 10.39 -1.32
N ILE A 69 3.18 10.49 -2.59
CA ILE A 69 3.97 11.09 -3.66
C ILE A 69 4.31 12.54 -3.31
N ASN A 70 3.32 13.35 -2.96
CA ASN A 70 3.52 14.76 -2.59
C ASN A 70 4.51 14.89 -1.42
N SER A 71 4.35 14.05 -0.40
CA SER A 71 5.25 14.03 0.76
C SER A 71 6.69 13.66 0.37
N LEU A 72 6.87 12.65 -0.49
CA LEU A 72 8.18 12.23 -0.98
C LEU A 72 8.82 13.29 -1.89
N GLN A 73 8.04 13.98 -2.71
CA GLN A 73 8.50 15.09 -3.54
C GLN A 73 9.00 16.27 -2.70
N GLN A 74 8.27 16.64 -1.65
CA GLN A 74 8.70 17.68 -0.71
C GLN A 74 10.01 17.28 0.00
N LEU A 75 10.12 16.02 0.43
CA LEU A 75 11.34 15.53 1.08
C LEU A 75 12.53 15.54 0.10
N ARG A 76 12.31 15.11 -1.16
CA ARG A 76 13.32 15.20 -2.23
C ARG A 76 13.75 16.64 -2.46
N GLN A 77 12.82 17.59 -2.53
CA GLN A 77 13.13 19.01 -2.70
C GLN A 77 14.03 19.52 -1.57
N ARG A 78 13.67 19.24 -0.30
CA ARG A 78 14.49 19.60 0.86
C ARG A 78 15.90 19.03 0.78
N LEU A 79 16.02 17.77 0.38
CA LEU A 79 17.33 17.13 0.22
C LEU A 79 18.13 17.75 -0.94
N SER A 80 17.48 18.12 -2.04
CA SER A 80 18.16 18.77 -3.18
C SER A 80 18.59 20.21 -2.90
N THR A 81 17.96 20.90 -1.94
CA THR A 81 18.35 22.26 -1.53
C THR A 81 19.47 22.27 -0.49
N LEU A 82 19.91 21.11 -0.01
CA LEU A 82 21.05 21.05 0.91
C LEU A 82 22.32 21.46 0.15
N PRO A 83 23.14 22.37 0.70
CA PRO A 83 24.41 22.75 0.09
C PRO A 83 25.41 21.59 0.22
N ILE A 84 25.36 20.66 -0.74
CA ILE A 84 26.30 19.54 -0.85
C ILE A 84 27.57 20.10 -1.50
N GLY A 85 28.65 20.26 -0.73
CA GLY A 85 29.94 20.77 -1.23
C GLY A 85 30.61 21.83 -0.34
N THR A 86 29.93 22.31 0.71
CA THR A 86 30.52 23.16 1.76
C THR A 86 30.56 22.40 3.08
N ASP A 87 31.50 22.75 3.96
CA ASP A 87 32.02 21.92 5.08
C ASP A 87 31.02 21.50 6.18
N CYS A 88 29.73 21.83 6.04
CA CYS A 88 28.66 21.38 6.95
C CYS A 88 27.25 21.44 6.31
N PRO A 89 26.77 20.39 5.62
CA PRO A 89 25.40 20.40 5.07
C PRO A 89 24.30 20.04 6.08
N LEU A 90 24.62 19.39 7.21
CA LEU A 90 23.62 18.82 8.13
C LEU A 90 23.80 19.24 9.61
N ARG A 91 24.75 20.11 9.92
CA ARG A 91 24.94 20.67 11.27
C ARG A 91 24.16 21.98 11.41
N ARG A 92 23.44 22.15 12.52
CA ARG A 92 22.79 23.42 12.87
C ARG A 92 23.76 24.49 13.39
N ASP A 93 24.96 24.06 13.78
CA ASP A 93 25.96 24.89 14.44
C ASP A 93 27.30 24.75 13.70
N CYS A 94 27.45 25.43 12.55
CA CYS A 94 28.78 25.64 11.97
C CYS A 94 29.09 27.12 12.01
N THR A 95 29.92 27.49 12.97
CA THR A 95 30.74 28.70 12.89
C THR A 95 31.82 28.43 11.85
N PRO A 96 32.08 29.36 10.91
CA PRO A 96 33.28 29.29 10.09
C PRO A 96 34.48 29.13 11.02
N ILE A 97 35.34 28.15 10.76
CA ILE A 97 36.67 28.19 11.34
C ILE A 97 37.36 29.29 10.54
N ASP A 98 37.44 30.48 11.12
CA ASP A 98 38.38 31.50 10.65
C ASP A 98 39.78 30.91 10.87
N GLU A 99 40.42 30.45 9.79
CA GLU A 99 41.83 30.10 9.80
C GLU A 99 42.64 31.41 9.76
N GLU A 100 43.35 31.71 10.86
CA GLU A 100 44.43 32.71 10.92
C GLU A 100 45.79 32.01 10.98
#